data_AF-A0A952Q4T5-F1
#
_entry.id   AF-A0A952Q4T5-F1
#
_cell.length_a   1.000
_cell.length_b   1.000
_cell.length_c   1.000
_cell.angle_alpha   90.00
_cell.angle_beta   90.00
_cell.angle_gamma   90.00
#
_symmetry.space_group_name_H-M   'P 1'
#
loop_
_entity.id
_entity.type
_entity.pdbx_description
1 polymer ?
#
loop_
_entity_poly.entity_id
_entity_poly.type
_entity_poly.pdbx_seq_one_letter_code
_entity_poly.pdbx_strand_id
1 'polypeptide(L)'
;MLIYSILDDARGAAARRSLLGADGRLGSNLLLVELLRKPMRAGLVDEVRALEQTLATMELRPADDEVVEAALSFSVKYGLKTRDAIHLATAVVWGAARFHTNNRKHFGPHITEVEVVHPSPAVG
;
A
#
# COMPACT_ATOMS: atom_id res chain seq x y z
N MET A 1 -4.62 -2.30 0.00
CA MET A 1 -4.75 -2.29 1.47
C MET A 1 -5.52 -1.06 1.96
N LEU A 2 -5.04 0.16 1.69
CA LEU A 2 -5.60 1.41 2.23
C LEU A 2 -7.08 1.66 1.87
N ILE A 3 -7.51 1.33 0.65
CA ILE A 3 -8.92 1.43 0.24
C ILE A 3 -9.85 0.65 1.18
N TYR A 4 -9.42 -0.52 1.67
CA TYR A 4 -10.26 -1.29 2.57
C TYR A 4 -10.35 -0.68 3.96
N SER A 5 -9.33 0.06 4.41
CA SER A 5 -9.28 0.60 5.78
C SER A 5 -10.43 1.57 6.10
N ILE A 6 -11.04 2.18 5.09
CA ILE A 6 -12.19 3.09 5.22
C ILE A 6 -13.55 2.36 5.18
N LEU A 7 -13.58 1.07 4.85
CA LEU A 7 -14.83 0.31 4.81
C LEU A 7 -15.29 -0.08 6.21
N ASP A 8 -16.60 -0.02 6.44
CA ASP A 8 -17.22 -0.51 7.67
C ASP A 8 -17.67 -1.96 7.52
N ASP A 9 -16.70 -2.85 7.23
CA ASP A 9 -16.94 -4.28 7.11
C ASP A 9 -15.74 -5.10 7.66
N ALA A 10 -15.84 -6.42 7.60
CA ALA A 10 -14.80 -7.33 8.07
C ALA A 10 -13.44 -7.12 7.37
N ARG A 11 -13.44 -6.69 6.10
CA ARG A 11 -12.21 -6.40 5.33
C ARG A 11 -11.58 -5.12 5.83
N GLY A 12 -12.39 -4.10 6.13
CA GLY A 12 -11.91 -2.86 6.73
C GLY A 12 -11.38 -3.06 8.13
N ALA A 13 -12.04 -3.86 8.96
CA ALA A 13 -11.54 -4.24 10.27
C ALA A 13 -10.18 -4.96 10.17
N ALA A 14 -10.03 -5.90 9.22
CA ALA A 14 -8.76 -6.60 8.98
C ALA A 14 -7.65 -5.68 8.47
N ALA A 15 -7.98 -4.76 7.55
CA ALA A 15 -7.04 -3.77 7.05
C ALA A 15 -6.57 -2.82 8.16
N ARG A 16 -7.50 -2.28 8.96
CA ARG A 16 -7.18 -1.42 10.10
C ARG A 16 -6.29 -2.14 11.10
N ARG A 17 -6.62 -3.37 11.50
CA ARG A 17 -5.77 -4.18 12.41
C ARG A 17 -4.37 -4.42 11.86
N SER A 18 -4.23 -4.73 10.57
CA SER A 18 -2.92 -4.91 9.94
C SER A 18 -2.08 -3.64 9.98
N LEU A 19 -2.70 -2.46 10.03
CA LEU A 19 -2.04 -1.16 10.09
C LEU A 19 -1.85 -0.64 11.53
N LEU A 20 -2.28 -1.37 12.56
CA LEU A 20 -2.04 -1.01 13.97
C LEU A 20 -0.60 -1.34 14.37
N GLY A 21 -0.01 -0.50 15.23
CA GLY A 21 1.32 -0.74 15.81
C GLY A 21 2.49 -0.59 14.82
N ALA A 22 2.29 0.09 13.70
CA ALA A 22 3.39 0.52 12.82
C ALA A 22 3.92 1.88 13.31
N ASP A 23 5.21 1.93 13.65
CA ASP A 23 5.92 3.19 13.94
C ASP A 23 6.12 3.95 12.62
N GLY A 24 5.13 4.78 12.29
CA GLY A 24 5.10 5.50 11.01
C GLY A 24 4.59 4.64 9.84
N ARG A 25 4.06 5.33 8.83
CA ARG A 25 3.61 4.71 7.57
C ARG A 25 4.20 5.50 6.42
N LEU A 26 4.72 4.81 5.41
CA LEU A 26 5.28 5.45 4.23
C LEU A 26 4.67 4.89 2.93
N GLY A 27 4.77 5.66 1.86
CA GLY A 27 4.38 5.23 0.53
C GLY A 27 4.73 6.24 -0.55
N SER A 28 4.55 5.84 -1.81
CA SER A 28 4.78 6.76 -2.94
C SER A 28 3.61 7.74 -3.08
N ASN A 29 3.91 8.93 -3.62
CA ASN A 29 2.89 9.90 -3.99
C ASN A 29 1.86 9.38 -5.00
N LEU A 30 2.15 8.29 -5.72
CA LEU A 30 1.19 7.61 -6.60
C LEU A 30 -0.07 7.13 -5.87
N LEU A 31 0.02 6.89 -4.55
CA LEU A 31 -1.14 6.57 -3.72
C LEU A 31 -2.24 7.64 -3.82
N LEU A 32 -1.90 8.92 -4.03
CA LEU A 32 -2.89 9.99 -4.22
C LEU A 32 -3.80 9.69 -5.41
N VAL A 33 -3.20 9.36 -6.56
CA VAL A 33 -3.94 9.06 -7.79
C VAL A 33 -4.70 7.74 -7.66
N GLU A 34 -4.09 6.72 -7.07
CA GLU A 34 -4.71 5.41 -6.92
C GLU A 34 -5.93 5.41 -6.02
N LEU A 35 -5.85 6.14 -4.90
CA LEU A 35 -6.89 6.14 -3.88
C LEU A 35 -7.98 7.16 -4.19
N LEU A 36 -7.63 8.37 -4.63
CA LEU A 36 -8.59 9.47 -4.74
C LEU A 36 -9.31 9.52 -6.09
N ARG A 37 -8.70 9.02 -7.18
CA ARG A 37 -9.27 9.15 -8.53
C ARG A 37 -10.71 8.62 -8.66
N LYS A 38 -10.96 7.41 -8.14
CA LYS A 38 -12.28 6.77 -8.24
C LYS A 38 -13.35 7.53 -7.43
N PRO A 39 -13.17 7.78 -6.11
CA PRO A 39 -14.18 8.49 -5.32
C PRO A 39 -14.36 9.94 -5.77
N MET A 40 -13.30 10.66 -6.18
CA MET A 40 -13.44 12.00 -6.75
C MET A 40 -14.27 12.00 -8.04
N ARG A 41 -14.01 11.06 -8.96
CA ARG A 41 -14.80 10.94 -10.20
C ARG A 41 -16.28 10.61 -9.93
N ALA A 42 -16.56 9.91 -8.84
CA ALA A 42 -17.91 9.50 -8.44
C ALA A 42 -18.61 10.52 -7.51
N GLY A 43 -17.96 11.62 -7.13
CA GLY A 43 -18.53 12.61 -6.21
C GLY A 43 -18.70 12.11 -4.77
N LEU A 44 -17.96 11.08 -4.36
CA LEU A 44 -18.07 10.46 -3.03
C LEU A 44 -17.26 11.25 -1.99
N VAL A 45 -17.79 12.40 -1.57
CA VAL A 45 -17.10 13.37 -0.71
C VAL A 45 -16.60 12.75 0.61
N ASP A 46 -17.42 11.91 1.25
CA ASP A 46 -17.06 11.28 2.53
C ASP A 46 -15.92 10.26 2.37
N GLU A 47 -15.91 9.49 1.27
CA GLU A 47 -14.81 8.56 0.96
C GLU A 47 -13.51 9.31 0.66
N VAL A 48 -13.58 10.40 -0.11
CA VAL A 48 -12.41 11.26 -0.38
C VAL A 48 -11.83 11.77 0.94
N ARG A 49 -12.67 12.33 1.82
CA ARG A 49 -12.23 12.86 3.12
C ARG A 49 -11.58 11.79 3.99
N ALA A 50 -12.16 10.59 4.07
CA ALA A 50 -11.60 9.50 4.86
C ALA A 50 -10.24 9.01 4.32
N LEU A 51 -10.08 8.97 3.00
CA LEU A 51 -8.80 8.62 2.37
C LEU A 51 -7.74 9.71 2.56
N GLU A 52 -8.11 10.98 2.44
CA GLU A 52 -7.21 12.10 2.71
C GLU A 52 -6.72 12.10 4.16
N GLN A 53 -7.61 11.86 5.13
CA GLN A 53 -7.23 11.70 6.54
C GLN A 53 -6.26 10.53 6.74
N THR A 54 -6.48 9.42 6.05
CA THR A 54 -5.55 8.29 6.09
C THR A 54 -4.19 8.67 5.51
N LEU A 55 -4.16 9.30 4.34
CA LEU A 55 -2.93 9.70 3.65
C LEU A 55 -2.16 10.77 4.43
N ALA A 56 -2.83 11.68 5.13
CA ALA A 56 -2.20 12.71 5.96
C ALA A 56 -1.39 12.16 7.14
N THR A 57 -1.62 10.90 7.52
CA THR A 57 -0.83 10.22 8.56
C THR A 57 0.36 9.44 7.99
N MET A 58 0.56 9.48 6.67
CA MET A 58 1.64 8.78 5.99
C MET A 58 2.70 9.77 5.53
N GLU A 59 3.95 9.35 5.57
CA GLU A 59 5.02 9.98 4.84
C GLU A 59 4.93 9.59 3.36
N LEU A 60 4.51 10.52 2.52
CA LEU A 60 4.48 10.33 1.07
C LEU A 60 5.68 11.05 0.45
N ARG A 61 6.48 10.34 -0.35
CA ARG A 61 7.52 10.97 -1.18
C ARG A 61 7.39 10.55 -2.65
N PRO A 62 8.06 11.27 -3.58
CA PRO A 62 8.06 10.91 -4.99
C PRO A 62 8.69 9.54 -5.24
N ALA A 63 8.19 8.81 -6.24
CA ALA A 63 8.96 7.71 -6.82
C ALA A 63 10.03 8.32 -7.74
N ASP A 64 11.22 8.52 -7.19
CA ASP A 64 12.39 9.05 -7.89
C ASP A 64 13.11 7.96 -8.71
N ASP A 65 14.25 8.32 -9.32
CA ASP A 65 15.01 7.43 -10.20
C ASP A 65 15.44 6.14 -9.47
N GLU A 66 15.84 6.23 -8.20
CA GLU A 66 16.23 5.06 -7.40
C GLU A 66 15.04 4.10 -7.21
N VAL A 67 13.85 4.64 -6.88
CA VAL A 67 12.63 3.84 -6.79
C VAL A 67 12.24 3.24 -8.15
N VAL A 68 12.40 3.98 -9.24
CA VAL A 68 12.05 3.50 -10.60
C VAL A 68 12.98 2.38 -11.05
N GLU A 69 14.29 2.50 -10.83
CA GLU A 69 15.27 1.46 -11.15
C GLU A 69 15.00 0.17 -10.34
N ALA A 70 14.76 0.31 -9.04
CA ALA A 70 14.38 -0.82 -8.19
C ALA A 70 13.05 -1.45 -8.64
N ALA A 71 12.07 -0.65 -9.03
CA ALA A 71 10.78 -1.13 -9.53
C ALA A 71 10.94 -1.93 -10.83
N LEU A 72 11.80 -1.48 -11.76
CA LEU A 72 12.10 -2.22 -12.97
C LEU A 72 12.71 -3.59 -12.63
N SER A 73 13.72 -3.62 -11.75
CA SER A 73 14.35 -4.86 -11.28
C SER A 73 13.31 -5.83 -10.68
N PHE A 74 12.45 -5.35 -9.79
CA PHE A 74 11.39 -6.17 -9.18
C PHE A 74 10.32 -6.61 -10.17
N SER A 75 9.96 -5.79 -11.16
CA SER A 75 9.01 -6.19 -12.21
C SER A 75 9.52 -7.38 -13.03
N VAL A 76 10.83 -7.41 -13.33
CA VAL A 76 11.45 -8.51 -14.07
C VAL A 76 11.63 -9.72 -13.18
N LYS A 77 12.19 -9.54 -11.97
CA LYS A 77 12.49 -10.62 -11.03
C LYS A 77 11.25 -11.37 -10.58
N TYR A 78 10.15 -10.66 -10.30
CA TYR A 78 8.95 -11.23 -9.68
C TYR A 78 7.72 -11.22 -10.60
N GLY A 79 7.84 -10.72 -11.83
CA GLY A 79 6.70 -10.60 -12.74
C GLY A 79 5.62 -9.63 -12.24
N LEU A 80 6.01 -8.62 -11.45
CA LEU A 80 5.09 -7.64 -10.88
C LEU A 80 4.64 -6.65 -11.94
N LYS A 81 3.36 -6.26 -11.88
CA LYS A 81 2.85 -5.12 -12.65
C LYS A 81 3.51 -3.84 -12.15
N THR A 82 3.72 -2.86 -13.03
CA THR A 82 4.40 -1.58 -12.75
C THR A 82 4.00 -0.96 -11.41
N ARG A 83 2.69 -0.85 -11.15
CA ARG A 83 2.16 -0.31 -9.90
C ARG A 83 2.63 -1.07 -8.66
N ASP A 84 2.50 -2.39 -8.71
CA ASP A 84 2.86 -3.25 -7.57
C ASP A 84 4.39 -3.27 -7.38
N ALA A 85 5.16 -3.18 -8.47
CA ALA A 85 6.61 -3.06 -8.43
C ALA A 85 7.07 -1.73 -7.81
N ILE A 86 6.43 -0.60 -8.14
CA ILE A 86 6.75 0.71 -7.56
C ILE A 86 6.45 0.73 -6.06
N HIS A 87 5.33 0.15 -5.62
CA HIS A 87 5.01 0.08 -4.18
C HIS A 87 6.01 -0.78 -3.41
N LEU A 88 6.44 -1.91 -3.97
CA LEU A 88 7.49 -2.73 -3.38
C LEU A 88 8.83 -1.98 -3.34
N ALA A 89 9.21 -1.36 -4.46
CA ALA A 89 10.43 -0.58 -4.57
C ALA A 89 10.48 0.56 -3.55
N THR A 90 9.39 1.30 -3.40
CA THR A 90 9.29 2.38 -2.40
C THR A 90 9.54 1.84 -0.99
N ALA A 91 8.91 0.71 -0.64
CA ALA A 91 9.08 0.10 0.67
C ALA A 91 10.53 -0.34 0.92
N VAL A 92 11.17 -0.97 -0.08
CA VAL A 92 12.54 -1.46 0.04
C VAL A 92 13.56 -0.32 0.09
N VAL A 93 13.50 0.62 -0.87
CA VAL A 93 14.46 1.74 -0.98
C VAL A 93 14.41 2.63 0.25
N TRP A 94 13.22 2.85 0.85
CA TRP A 94 13.10 3.67 2.04
C TRP A 94 13.19 2.90 3.37
N GLY A 95 13.60 1.63 3.31
CA GLY A 95 13.88 0.83 4.51
C GLY A 95 12.65 0.54 5.36
N ALA A 96 11.48 0.36 4.75
CA ALA A 96 10.30 -0.10 5.47
C ALA A 96 10.55 -1.50 6.02
N ALA A 97 10.27 -1.70 7.32
CA ALA A 97 10.39 -3.02 7.93
C ALA A 97 9.37 -4.02 7.36
N ARG A 98 8.17 -3.54 7.03
CA ARG A 98 7.04 -4.37 6.59
C ARG A 98 6.32 -3.75 5.39
N PHE A 99 5.95 -4.59 4.44
CA PHE A 99 5.14 -4.22 3.27
C PHE A 99 3.73 -4.77 3.39
N HIS A 100 2.75 -3.89 3.61
CA HIS A 100 1.36 -4.27 3.84
C HIS A 100 0.56 -4.33 2.53
N THR A 101 0.11 -5.53 2.13
CA THR A 101 -0.64 -5.71 0.88
C THR A 101 -1.77 -6.72 0.98
N ASN A 102 -2.85 -6.46 0.26
CA ASN A 102 -3.93 -7.43 0.05
C ASN A 102 -3.70 -8.32 -1.18
N ASN A 103 -2.64 -8.07 -1.97
CA ASN A 103 -2.34 -8.81 -3.19
C ASN A 103 -1.56 -10.11 -2.90
N ARG A 104 -2.24 -11.11 -2.35
CA ARG A 104 -1.65 -12.42 -2.03
C ARG A 104 -1.18 -13.21 -3.26
N LYS A 105 -1.73 -12.89 -4.44
CA LYS A 105 -1.39 -13.59 -5.69
C LYS A 105 0.04 -13.31 -6.12
N HIS A 106 0.46 -12.06 -5.97
CA HIS A 106 1.75 -11.58 -6.47
C HIS A 106 2.78 -11.33 -5.38
N PHE A 107 2.35 -11.30 -4.11
CA PHE A 107 3.23 -11.13 -2.97
C PHE A 107 3.10 -12.34 -2.05
N GLY A 108 4.16 -13.14 -2.00
CA GLY A 108 4.25 -14.33 -1.17
C GLY A 108 5.67 -14.50 -0.63
N PRO A 109 6.04 -15.68 -0.10
CA PRO A 109 7.32 -15.90 0.58
C PRO A 109 8.55 -15.83 -0.34
N HIS A 110 8.35 -15.69 -1.66
CA HIS A 110 9.43 -15.51 -2.63
C HIS A 110 9.94 -14.05 -2.69
N ILE A 111 9.21 -13.09 -2.12
CA ILE A 111 9.70 -11.71 -1.92
C ILE A 111 10.59 -11.73 -0.68
N THR A 112 11.85 -11.30 -0.83
CA THR A 112 12.88 -11.49 0.21
C THR A 112 13.44 -10.17 0.73
N GLU A 113 13.16 -9.06 0.05
CA GLU A 113 13.71 -7.74 0.34
C GLU A 113 13.01 -7.05 1.51
N VAL A 114 11.78 -7.45 1.84
CA VAL A 114 10.97 -6.87 2.92
C VAL A 114 9.97 -7.90 3.45
N GLU A 115 9.63 -7.83 4.73
CA GLU A 115 8.58 -8.67 5.31
C GLU A 115 7.22 -8.31 4.70
N VAL A 116 6.63 -9.23 3.93
CA VAL A 116 5.30 -9.05 3.35
C VAL A 116 4.24 -9.42 4.39
N VAL A 117 3.38 -8.45 4.72
CA VAL A 117 2.28 -8.63 5.66
C VAL A 117 0.94 -8.56 4.92
N HIS A 118 0.10 -9.56 5.17
CA HIS A 118 -1.27 -9.60 4.68
C HIS A 118 -2.27 -9.38 5.82
N PRO A 119 -3.42 -8.72 5.55
CA PRO A 119 -4.46 -8.60 6.54
C PRO A 119 -5.03 -9.99 6.85
N SER A 120 -5.09 -10.32 8.15
CA SER A 120 -5.72 -11.55 8.65
C SER A 120 -7.18 -11.27 9.03
N PRO A 121 -8.13 -12.15 8.68
CA PRO A 121 -9.49 -12.06 9.21
C PRO A 121 -9.47 -12.10 10.75
N ALA A 122 -10.51 -11.54 11.37
CA ALA A 122 -10.63 -11.60 12.82
C ALA A 122 -10.78 -13.07 13.21
N VAL A 123 -9.98 -13.53 14.17
CA VAL A 123 -10.25 -14.80 14.84
C VAL A 123 -11.46 -14.52 15.73
N GLY A 124 -12.57 -15.18 15.44
CA GLY A 124 -13.76 -15.17 16.29
C GLY A 124 -13.57 -16.03 17.52
#